data_AF-A0A9D6QZF0-F1
#
_entry.id   AF-A0A9D6QZF0-F1
#
_cell.length_a   1.000
_cell.length_b   1.000
_cell.length_c   1.000
_cell.angle_alpha   90.00
_cell.angle_beta   90.00
_cell.angle_gamma   90.00
#
_symmetry.space_group_name_H-M   'P 1'
#
loop_
_entity.id
_entity.type
_entity.pdbx_description
1 polymer ?
#
loop_
_entity_poly.entity_id
_entity_poly.type
_entity_poly.pdbx_seq_one_letter_code
_entity_poly.pdbx_strand_id
1 'polypeptide(L)' 'MTLRLGEVVLIRMEFHQAAGVKVRPAAVLLDTGDNDFVAAPITSHARHSEFDLTIAEWRGAGRTPLIP' A
#
# COMPACT_ATOMS: atom_id res chain seq x y z
N MET A 1 4.43 14.41 -9.45
CA MET A 1 5.27 13.82 -8.38
C MET A 1 5.92 12.59 -8.99
N THR A 2 7.15 12.26 -8.63
CA THR A 2 7.81 11.04 -9.14
C THR A 2 7.83 10.01 -8.03
N LEU A 3 7.26 8.84 -8.28
CA LEU A 3 7.21 7.72 -7.34
C LEU A 3 8.35 6.76 -7.62
N ARG A 4 8.94 6.19 -6.58
CA ARG A 4 10.06 5.23 -6.72
C ARG A 4 9.61 3.80 -6.46
N LEU A 5 10.17 2.84 -7.19
CA LEU A 5 10.00 1.43 -6.90
C LEU A 5 10.33 1.14 -5.43
N GLY A 6 9.41 0.48 -4.72
CA GLY A 6 9.54 0.13 -3.31
C GLY A 6 9.15 1.25 -2.34
N GLU A 7 8.83 2.46 -2.82
CA GLU A 7 8.30 3.53 -1.98
C GLU A 7 6.93 3.12 -1.40
N VAL A 8 6.72 3.39 -0.11
CA VAL A 8 5.44 3.10 0.57
C VAL A 8 4.58 4.36 0.57
N VAL A 9 3.41 4.27 -0.05
CA VAL A 9 2.43 5.35 -0.13
C VAL A 9 1.12 4.97 0.56
N LEU A 10 0.33 5.96 0.97
CA LEU A 10 -1.02 5.75 1.47
C LEU A 10 -2.03 6.03 0.34
N ILE A 11 -2.74 4.99 -0.09
CA ILE A 11 -3.77 5.09 -1.13
C ILE A 11 -5.13 5.19 -0.46
N ARG A 12 -5.91 6.19 -0.87
CA ARG A 12 -7.32 6.31 -0.49
C ARG A 12 -8.16 5.57 -1.52
N MET A 13 -8.80 4.48 -1.09
CA MET A 13 -9.67 3.68 -1.96
C MET A 13 -11.13 3.94 -1.60
N GLU A 14 -11.92 4.30 -2.61
CA GLU A 14 -13.37 4.39 -2.54
C GLU A 14 -13.96 3.06 -3.00
N PHE A 15 -14.80 2.43 -2.16
CA PHE A 15 -15.43 1.16 -2.53
C PHE A 15 -16.77 1.45 -3.19
N HIS A 16 -16.95 0.97 -4.41
CA HIS A 16 -18.22 1.10 -5.13
C HIS A 16 -19.38 0.37 -4.43
N GLN A 17 -19.10 -0.63 -3.59
CA GLN A 17 -20.12 -1.50 -2.98
C GLN A 17 -20.31 -1.31 -1.46
N ALA A 18 -19.53 -0.45 -0.82
CA ALA A 18 -19.63 -0.22 0.63
C ALA A 18 -19.47 1.26 0.96
N ALA A 19 -20.35 1.80 1.81
CA ALA A 19 -20.21 3.15 2.33
C ALA A 19 -18.93 3.22 3.19
N GLY A 20 -17.87 3.82 2.66
CA GLY A 20 -16.64 4.02 3.42
C GLY A 20 -15.43 4.34 2.55
N VAL A 21 -14.55 5.17 3.10
CA VAL A 21 -13.23 5.47 2.55
C VAL A 21 -12.20 4.68 3.35
N LYS A 22 -11.36 3.90 2.66
CA LYS A 22 -10.32 3.10 3.31
C LYS A 22 -8.96 3.59 2.84
N VAL A 23 -8.15 4.08 3.76
CA VAL A 23 -6.75 4.42 3.47
C VAL A 23 -5.89 3.19 3.72
N ARG A 24 -5.09 2.77 2.73
CA ARG A 24 -4.25 1.57 2.83
C ARG A 24 -2.82 1.85 2.39
N PRO A 25 -1.82 1.32 3.10
CA PRO A 25 -0.46 1.36 2.62
C PRO A 25 -0.31 0.47 1.38
N ALA A 26 0.49 0.91 0.42
CA ALA A 26 0.86 0.16 -0.76
C ALA A 26 2.31 0.46 -1.14
N ALA A 27 3.02 -0.55 -1.65
CA ALA A 27 4.37 -0.39 -2.21
C ALA A 27 4.26 -0.09 -3.71
N VAL A 28 4.90 0.98 -4.16
CA VAL A 28 4.96 1.34 -5.59
C VAL A 28 5.76 0.28 -6.34
N LEU A 29 5.20 -0.21 -7.45
CA LEU A 29 5.85 -1.15 -8.38
C LEU A 29 6.29 -0.46 -9.67
N LEU A 30 5.51 0.51 -10.15
CA LEU A 30 5.80 1.25 -11.37
C LEU A 30 5.17 2.64 -11.31
N ASP A 31 5.95 3.67 -11.59
CA ASP A 31 5.47 5.01 -11.94
C ASP A 31 5.31 5.06 -13.47
N THR A 32 4.10 5.36 -13.96
CA THR A 32 3.82 5.46 -15.40
C THR A 32 4.26 6.78 -16.01
N GLY A 33 4.70 7.74 -15.19
CA GLY A 33 5.15 9.07 -15.63
C GLY A 33 4.00 10.03 -15.94
N ASP A 34 2.76 9.65 -15.66
CA ASP A 34 1.56 10.45 -15.77
C ASP A 34 0.83 10.53 -14.41
N ASN A 35 -0.51 10.44 -14.41
CA ASN A 35 -1.31 10.52 -13.19
C ASN A 35 -1.61 9.14 -12.57
N ASP A 36 -1.18 8.07 -13.23
CA ASP A 36 -1.41 6.71 -12.77
C ASP A 36 -0.12 6.09 -12.20
N PHE A 37 -0.27 4.98 -11.49
CA PHE A 37 0.86 4.16 -11.04
C PHE A 37 0.36 2.77 -10.67
N VAL A 38 1.28 1.80 -10.64
CA VAL A 38 1.00 0.43 -10.19
C VAL A 38 1.59 0.23 -8.81
N ALA A 39 0.80 -0.34 -7.89
CA ALA A 39 1.25 -0.64 -6.54
C ALA A 39 0.70 -1.96 -5.99
N ALA A 40 1.45 -2.59 -5.09
CA ALA A 40 1.05 -3.77 -4.34
C ALA A 40 0.47 -3.36 -2.98
N PRO A 41 -0.73 -3.82 -2.60
CA PRO A 41 -1.33 -3.48 -1.30
C PRO A 41 -0.56 -4.16 -0.15
N ILE A 42 -0.36 -3.42 0.94
CA ILE A 42 0.24 -3.94 2.17
C ILE A 42 -0.87 -4.20 3.20
N THR A 43 -0.86 -5.37 3.82
CA THR A 43 -1.84 -5.77 4.83
C THR A 43 -1.15 -6.39 6.04
N SER A 44 -1.67 -6.09 7.25
CA SER A 44 -1.28 -6.76 8.49
C SER A 44 -1.96 -8.10 8.70
N HIS A 45 -3.00 -8.41 7.91
CA HIS A 45 -3.67 -9.70 7.96
C HIS A 45 -2.84 -10.70 7.16
N ALA A 46 -2.40 -11.76 7.82
CA ALA A 46 -1.73 -12.87 7.17
C ALA A 46 -2.67 -13.47 6.10
N ARG A 47 -2.34 -13.25 4.83
CA ARG A 47 -2.77 -14.11 3.73
C ARG A 47 -1.56 -14.91 3.30
N HIS A 48 -1.80 -16.16 2.94
CA HIS A 48 -0.77 -17.08 2.49
C HIS A 48 -1.09 -17.42 1.04
N SER A 49 -0.70 -16.53 0.14
CA SER A 49 -0.51 -16.83 -1.28
C SER A 49 0.98 -17.02 -1.56
N GLU A 50 1.32 -17.81 -2.59
CA GLU A 50 2.69 -17.93 -3.09
C GLU A 50 3.27 -16.61 -3.61
N PHE A 51 2.40 -15.63 -3.87
CA PHE A 51 2.76 -14.29 -4.34
C PHE A 51 2.88 -13.24 -3.22
N ASP A 52 2.61 -13.63 -1.97
CA ASP A 52 2.71 -12.72 -0.82
C ASP A 52 4.15 -12.62 -0.33
N LEU A 53 4.64 -11.39 -0.15
CA LEU A 53 5.96 -11.10 0.40
C LEU A 53 5.85 -10.66 1.85
N THR A 54 6.59 -11.32 2.75
CA THR A 54 6.65 -10.91 4.16
C THR A 54 7.52 -9.67 4.30
N ILE A 55 6.96 -8.61 4.87
CA ILE A 55 7.73 -7.41 5.22
C ILE A 55 8.24 -7.56 6.65
N ALA A 56 9.53 -7.92 6.78
CA ALA A 56 10.22 -7.95 8.06
C ALA A 56 10.53 -6.54 8.57
N GLU A 57 10.70 -6.39 9.88
CA GLU A 57 11.17 -5.14 10.51
C GLU A 57 10.38 -3.87 10.16
N TRP A 58 9.07 -3.98 9.86
CA TRP A 58 8.20 -2.84 9.54
C TRP A 58 8.33 -1.68 10.54
N ARG A 59 8.53 -1.99 11.82
CA ARG A 59 8.74 -0.99 12.89
C ARG A 59 10.00 -0.13 12.71
N GLY A 60 11.03 -0.62 12.02
CA GLY A 60 12.28 0.10 11.74
C GLY A 60 12.21 1.01 10.51
N ALA A 61 11.24 0.82 9.61
CA ALA A 61 11.19 1.48 8.30
C ALA A 61 10.28 2.73 8.25
N GLY A 62 9.40 2.93 9.23
CA GLY A 62 8.45 4.04 9.25
C GLY A 62 7.15 3.64 9.93
N ARG A 63 6.81 4.36 10.99
CA ARG A 63 5.70 4.04 11.92
C ARG A 63 4.35 4.12 11.19
N THR A 64 3.54 3.07 11.25
CA THR A 64 2.13 3.10 10.80
C THR A 64 1.36 4.18 11.59
N PRO A 65 0.60 5.09 10.95
CA PRO A 65 -0.40 5.84 11.68
C PRO A 65 -1.51 4.85 12.05
N LEU A 66 -1.65 4.58 13.35
CA LEU A 66 -2.88 4.01 13.90
C LEU A 66 -4.01 4.97 13.53
N ILE A 67 -4.92 4.55 12.66
CA ILE A 67 -6.20 5.23 12.50
C ILE A 67 -7.06 4.71 13.66
N PRO A 68 -7.49 5.58 14.60
CA PRO A 68 -8.37 5.20 15.70
C PRO A 68 -9.75 4.75 15.22
#